data_AF-A0A2S3YUK0-F1
#
_entry.id   AF-A0A2S3YUK0-F1
#
_cell.length_a   1.000
_cell.length_b   1.000
_cell.length_c   1.000
_cell.angle_alpha   90.00
_cell.angle_beta   90.00
_cell.angle_gamma   90.00
#
_symmetry.space_group_name_H-M   'P 1'
#
loop_
_entity.id
_entity.type
_entity.pdbx_description
1 polymer ?
#
loop_
_entity_poly.entity_id
_entity_poly.type
_entity_poly.pdbx_seq_one_letter_code
_entity_poly.pdbx_strand_id
1 'polypeptide(L)'
;MSKKGTSIRQIVRQTGHSRKLVRDVLRGQRLDVFRTRPSSLDSWLPWLNSRWEEGARNASALWREMKTKGFAGQSGVVSQWAQRRRLAEKANQSGLARTPSARVIARLMTTARDDLAKSEAILVAAIEVNVPELVVARTAIGDFQSMIRSKTARKLDEWLEAARNSLVGSFAGGVEKDLDAVRNAIISKWSNGQTEGQITRLKLIKRQMYGRAKLDLLQARLIGAT
;
A
#
# COMPACT_ATOMS: atom_id res chain seq x y z
N MET A 1 5.18 13.87 -28.38
CA MET A 1 4.87 12.45 -28.68
C MET A 1 3.59 12.28 -29.49
N SER A 2 2.45 12.89 -29.11
CA SER A 2 1.22 12.82 -29.93
C SER A 2 1.31 13.48 -31.32
N LYS A 3 2.03 14.61 -31.46
CA LYS A 3 2.27 15.23 -32.79
C LYS A 3 3.08 14.34 -33.76
N LYS A 4 3.66 13.22 -33.28
CA LYS A 4 4.37 12.21 -34.08
C LYS A 4 3.52 10.94 -34.31
N GLY A 5 2.20 11.00 -34.13
CA GLY A 5 1.27 9.89 -34.40
C GLY A 5 1.25 8.77 -33.34
N THR A 6 1.97 8.92 -32.22
CA THR A 6 2.02 7.89 -31.17
C THR A 6 0.69 7.81 -30.41
N SER A 7 0.12 6.61 -30.30
CA SER A 7 -1.16 6.39 -29.62
C SER A 7 -1.08 6.70 -28.11
N ILE A 8 -2.19 7.15 -27.51
CA ILE A 8 -2.29 7.45 -26.07
C ILE A 8 -1.85 6.25 -25.22
N ARG A 9 -2.20 5.03 -25.64
CA ARG A 9 -1.86 3.80 -24.91
C ARG A 9 -0.34 3.56 -24.88
N GLN A 10 0.35 3.88 -25.98
CA GLN A 10 1.80 3.78 -26.05
C GLN A 10 2.51 4.89 -25.27
N ILE A 11 1.95 6.11 -25.25
CA ILE A 11 2.46 7.21 -24.42
C ILE A 11 2.35 6.85 -22.93
N VAL A 12 1.22 6.27 -22.49
CA VAL A 12 1.06 5.76 -21.11
C VAL A 12 2.11 4.71 -20.77
N ARG A 13 2.37 3.76 -21.67
CA ARG A 13 3.35 2.70 -21.47
C ARG A 13 4.79 3.24 -21.38
N GLN A 14 5.12 4.25 -22.17
CA GLN A 14 6.47 4.86 -22.18
C GLN A 14 6.71 5.82 -21.01
N THR A 15 5.67 6.53 -20.56
CA THR A 15 5.79 7.56 -19.53
C THR A 15 5.43 7.08 -18.13
N GLY A 16 4.75 5.94 -18.00
CA GLY A 16 4.24 5.43 -16.72
C GLY A 16 3.10 6.27 -16.11
N HIS A 17 2.65 7.32 -16.80
CA HIS A 17 1.61 8.22 -16.34
C HIS A 17 0.21 7.68 -16.61
N SER A 18 -0.76 8.07 -15.77
CA SER A 18 -2.14 7.61 -15.92
C SER A 18 -2.74 8.06 -17.25
N ARG A 19 -3.59 7.21 -17.84
CA ARG A 19 -4.24 7.50 -19.12
C ARG A 19 -5.08 8.77 -19.10
N LYS A 20 -5.66 9.10 -17.93
CA LYS A 20 -6.39 10.36 -17.70
C LYS A 20 -5.44 11.55 -17.80
N LEU A 21 -4.30 11.50 -17.11
CA LEU A 21 -3.29 12.56 -17.16
C LEU A 21 -2.76 12.79 -18.59
N VAL A 22 -2.45 11.72 -19.33
CA VAL A 22 -2.01 11.82 -20.74
C VAL A 22 -3.10 12.47 -21.60
N ARG A 23 -4.37 12.12 -21.38
CA ARG A 23 -5.49 12.66 -22.17
C ARG A 23 -5.76 14.13 -21.84
N ASP A 24 -5.68 14.51 -20.57
CA ASP A 24 -5.92 15.89 -20.11
C ASP A 24 -4.80 16.83 -20.61
N VAL A 25 -3.55 16.35 -20.64
CA VAL A 25 -2.40 17.07 -21.21
C VAL A 25 -2.54 17.23 -22.73
N LEU A 26 -2.97 16.19 -23.45
CA LEU A 26 -3.19 16.27 -24.90
C LEU A 26 -4.37 17.17 -25.29
N ARG A 27 -5.36 17.31 -24.42
CA ARG A 27 -6.51 18.20 -24.59
C ARG A 27 -6.24 19.64 -24.13
N GLY A 28 -5.03 19.94 -23.65
CA GLY A 28 -4.66 21.27 -23.14
C GLY A 28 -5.34 21.65 -21.83
N GLN A 29 -5.95 20.70 -21.11
CA GLN A 29 -6.79 20.96 -19.94
C GLN A 29 -6.00 21.09 -18.62
N ARG A 30 -4.68 20.87 -18.63
CA ARG A 30 -3.78 21.21 -17.50
C ARG A 30 -2.67 22.13 -18.01
N LEU A 31 -2.87 23.43 -17.86
CA LEU A 31 -1.83 24.45 -18.05
C LEU A 31 -0.94 24.64 -16.81
N ASP A 32 -1.25 23.99 -15.68
CA ASP A 32 -0.39 23.95 -14.50
C ASP A 32 0.67 22.86 -14.58
N VAL A 33 1.29 22.73 -15.75
CA VAL A 33 2.67 22.26 -15.79
C VAL A 33 3.46 23.52 -15.55
N PHE A 34 4.06 23.66 -14.36
CA PHE A 34 5.06 24.70 -14.10
C PHE A 34 5.88 24.88 -15.39
N ARG A 35 5.80 26.05 -16.03
CA ARG A 35 6.70 26.37 -17.13
C ARG A 35 8.09 26.42 -16.50
N THR A 36 8.76 25.28 -16.41
CA THR A 36 10.20 25.23 -16.16
C THR A 36 10.80 26.05 -17.29
N ARG A 37 11.25 27.26 -16.97
CA ARG A 37 12.09 28.03 -17.89
C ARG A 37 13.15 27.07 -18.43
N PRO A 38 13.37 27.00 -19.76
CA PRO A 38 14.41 26.17 -20.32
C PRO A 38 15.70 26.47 -19.55
N SER A 39 16.22 25.46 -18.87
CA SER A 39 17.47 25.61 -18.15
C SER A 39 18.57 25.67 -19.20
N SER A 40 19.60 26.49 -18.97
CA SER A 40 20.83 26.44 -19.76
C SER A 40 21.44 25.03 -19.81
N LEU A 41 21.06 24.16 -18.87
CA LEU A 41 21.48 22.77 -18.76
C LEU A 41 20.71 21.82 -19.70
N ASP A 42 19.54 22.20 -20.24
CA ASP A 42 18.67 21.28 -20.98
C ASP A 42 19.31 20.75 -22.27
N SER A 43 20.07 21.58 -22.99
CA SER A 43 20.84 21.16 -24.17
C SER A 43 22.04 20.26 -23.82
N TRP A 44 22.51 20.33 -22.58
CA TRP A 44 23.67 19.58 -22.06
C TRP A 44 23.28 18.31 -21.30
N LEU A 45 21.99 18.09 -21.03
CA LEU A 45 21.49 16.90 -20.33
C LEU A 45 21.94 15.58 -20.98
N PRO A 46 21.89 15.39 -22.31
CA PRO A 46 22.34 14.13 -22.91
C PRO A 46 23.82 13.84 -22.64
N TRP A 47 24.68 14.86 -22.75
CA TRP A 47 26.11 14.74 -22.49
C TRP A 47 26.39 14.47 -21.00
N LEU A 48 25.73 15.21 -20.10
CA LEU A 48 25.86 15.02 -18.66
C LEU A 48 25.40 13.62 -18.21
N ASN A 49 24.33 13.09 -18.81
CA ASN A 49 23.84 11.75 -18.51
C ASN A 49 24.87 10.68 -18.92
N SER A 50 25.46 10.77 -20.11
CA SER A 50 26.52 9.84 -20.57
C SER A 50 27.69 9.82 -19.60
N ARG A 51 28.20 11.00 -19.22
CA ARG A 51 29.34 11.10 -18.28
C ARG A 51 29.00 10.56 -16.89
N TRP A 52 27.75 10.72 -16.44
CA TRP A 52 27.30 10.17 -15.17
C TRP A 52 27.21 8.65 -15.18
N GLU A 53 26.74 8.07 -16.28
CA GLU A 53 26.69 6.63 -16.53
C GLU A 53 28.10 6.03 -16.65
N GLU A 54 29.05 6.76 -17.24
CA GLU A 54 30.49 6.44 -17.28
C GLU A 54 31.19 6.56 -15.91
N GLY A 55 30.48 7.00 -14.86
CA GLY A 55 30.99 7.03 -13.49
C GLY A 55 31.55 8.39 -13.02
N ALA A 56 31.42 9.46 -13.80
CA ALA A 56 31.84 10.79 -13.37
C ALA A 56 30.92 11.33 -12.26
N ARG A 57 31.40 11.32 -11.01
CA ARG A 57 30.64 11.79 -9.83
C ARG A 57 31.01 13.19 -9.34
N ASN A 58 32.07 13.80 -9.87
CA ASN A 58 32.54 15.13 -9.45
C ASN A 58 31.87 16.24 -10.27
N ALA A 59 30.92 16.96 -9.67
CA ALA A 59 30.17 18.03 -10.34
C ALA A 59 31.04 19.20 -10.80
N SER A 60 32.10 19.53 -10.04
CA SER A 60 33.03 20.60 -10.39
C SER A 60 33.91 20.23 -11.57
N ALA A 61 34.31 18.96 -11.69
CA ALA A 61 35.04 18.45 -12.85
C ALA A 61 34.16 18.48 -14.11
N LEU A 62 32.92 18.01 -13.99
CA LEU A 62 31.92 18.06 -15.08
C LEU A 62 31.68 19.49 -15.55
N TRP A 63 31.56 20.46 -14.64
CA TRP A 63 31.38 21.87 -15.03
C TRP A 63 32.60 22.44 -15.76
N ARG A 64 33.83 22.12 -15.35
CA ARG A 64 35.04 22.57 -16.06
C ARG A 64 35.09 22.01 -17.49
N GLU A 65 34.78 20.72 -17.66
CA GLU A 65 34.68 20.07 -18.97
C GLU A 65 33.57 20.67 -19.85
N MET A 66 32.44 21.05 -19.25
CA MET A 66 31.36 21.73 -19.97
C MET A 66 31.78 23.13 -20.40
N LYS A 67 32.48 23.87 -19.52
CA LYS A 67 32.94 25.24 -19.80
C LYS A 67 33.93 25.28 -20.96
N THR A 68 34.86 24.34 -21.04
CA THR A 68 35.79 24.25 -22.18
C THR A 68 35.09 23.91 -23.50
N LYS A 69 33.96 23.20 -23.45
CA LYS A 69 33.13 22.87 -24.62
C LYS A 69 32.08 23.93 -24.99
N GLY A 70 32.07 25.08 -24.30
CA GLY A 70 31.20 26.22 -24.63
C GLY A 70 29.95 26.37 -23.76
N PHE A 71 29.89 25.75 -22.57
CA PHE A 71 28.81 25.99 -21.63
C PHE A 71 28.93 27.36 -20.94
N ALA A 72 27.88 28.19 -21.06
CA ALA A 72 27.81 29.53 -20.48
C ALA A 72 27.17 29.59 -19.06
N GLY A 73 26.79 28.44 -18.48
CA GLY A 73 26.10 28.40 -17.19
C GLY A 73 27.03 28.32 -15.96
N GLN A 74 26.45 28.60 -14.79
CA GLN A 74 27.16 28.58 -13.50
C GLN A 74 27.38 27.16 -12.96
N SER A 75 28.46 26.97 -12.18
CA SER A 75 28.82 25.69 -11.54
C SER A 75 27.77 25.19 -10.56
N GLY A 76 27.02 26.10 -9.92
CA GLY A 76 25.92 25.77 -9.02
C GLY A 76 24.81 24.97 -9.69
N VAL A 77 24.53 25.20 -10.98
CA VAL A 77 23.47 24.50 -11.72
C VAL A 77 23.85 23.02 -11.95
N VAL A 78 25.11 22.76 -12.31
CA VAL A 78 25.65 21.40 -12.46
C VAL A 78 25.73 20.69 -11.10
N SER A 79 26.08 21.42 -10.04
CA SER A 79 26.14 20.89 -8.67
C SER A 79 24.76 20.47 -8.17
N GLN A 80 23.72 21.29 -8.41
CA GLN A 80 22.35 20.95 -8.07
C GLN A 80 21.83 19.76 -8.88
N TRP A 81 22.15 19.70 -10.17
CA TRP A 81 21.82 18.56 -11.02
C TRP A 81 22.47 17.26 -10.51
N ALA A 82 23.76 17.27 -10.18
CA ALA A 82 24.48 16.13 -9.64
C ALA A 82 23.93 15.70 -8.28
N GLN A 83 23.56 16.67 -7.42
CA GLN A 83 22.95 16.37 -6.13
C GLN A 83 21.59 15.69 -6.30
N ARG A 84 20.74 16.17 -7.22
CA ARG A 84 19.45 15.53 -7.54
C ARG A 84 19.65 14.11 -8.06
N ARG A 85 20.67 13.87 -8.89
CA ARG A 85 21.03 12.52 -9.39
C ARG A 85 21.42 11.58 -8.25
N ARG A 86 22.29 12.01 -7.34
CA ARG A 86 22.67 11.20 -6.16
C ARG A 86 21.47 10.89 -5.26
N LEU A 87 20.59 11.87 -5.04
CA LEU A 87 19.37 11.68 -4.26
C LEU A 87 18.41 10.70 -4.94
N ALA A 88 18.27 10.73 -6.28
CA ALA A 88 17.45 9.80 -7.03
C ALA A 88 18.03 8.37 -7.03
N GLU A 89 19.36 8.23 -7.15
CA GLU A 89 20.05 6.94 -7.02
C GLU A 89 19.88 6.37 -5.60
N LYS A 90 20.06 7.20 -4.58
CA LYS A 90 19.82 6.82 -3.18
C LYS A 90 18.35 6.44 -2.95
N ALA A 91 17.41 7.18 -3.55
CA ALA A 91 15.98 6.88 -3.49
C ALA A 91 15.66 5.53 -4.12
N ASN A 92 16.21 5.24 -5.31
CA ASN A 92 16.06 3.94 -5.98
C ASN A 92 16.68 2.79 -5.18
N GLN A 93 17.85 3.00 -4.57
CA GLN A 93 18.45 2.02 -3.66
C GLN A 93 17.60 1.81 -2.40
N SER A 94 17.04 2.88 -1.82
CA SER A 94 16.17 2.79 -0.64
C SER A 94 14.76 2.27 -0.92
N GLY A 95 14.27 2.37 -2.16
CA GLY A 95 13.01 1.77 -2.61
C GLY A 95 13.08 0.23 -2.68
N LEU A 96 14.28 -0.32 -2.90
CA LEU A 96 14.57 -1.75 -2.78
C LEU A 96 14.84 -2.19 -1.33
N ALA A 97 15.17 -1.26 -0.42
CA ALA A 97 15.66 -1.57 0.92
C ALA A 97 14.64 -1.42 2.06
N ARG A 98 13.45 -0.85 1.81
CA ARG A 98 12.43 -0.73 2.88
C ARG A 98 11.55 -1.96 2.93
N THR A 99 11.86 -2.86 3.87
CA THR A 99 10.95 -3.91 4.30
C THR A 99 9.60 -3.27 4.66
N PRO A 100 8.49 -3.71 4.05
CA PRO A 100 7.17 -3.21 4.40
C PRO A 100 6.90 -3.44 5.90
N SER A 101 6.15 -2.53 6.53
CA SER A 101 5.79 -2.72 7.93
C SER A 101 5.00 -4.02 8.14
N ALA A 102 5.09 -4.61 9.33
CA ALA A 102 4.32 -5.81 9.69
C ALA A 102 2.82 -5.66 9.42
N ARG A 103 2.25 -4.47 9.66
CA ARG A 103 0.83 -4.16 9.36
C ARG A 103 0.53 -4.21 7.87
N VAL A 104 1.44 -3.73 7.02
CA VAL A 104 1.29 -3.80 5.56
C VAL A 104 1.36 -5.24 5.10
N ILE A 105 2.34 -6.02 5.59
CA ILE A 105 2.47 -7.44 5.29
C ILE A 105 1.19 -8.19 5.70
N ALA A 106 0.74 -8.03 6.94
CA ALA A 106 -0.47 -8.68 7.44
C ALA A 106 -1.71 -8.32 6.60
N ARG A 107 -1.88 -7.05 6.22
CA ARG A 107 -2.96 -6.62 5.32
C ARG A 107 -2.86 -7.33 3.97
N LEU A 108 -1.68 -7.31 3.34
CA LEU A 108 -1.47 -7.95 2.03
C LEU A 108 -1.73 -9.46 2.07
N MET A 109 -1.32 -10.13 3.15
CA MET A 109 -1.54 -11.56 3.34
C MET A 109 -3.02 -11.90 3.62
N THR A 110 -3.81 -10.98 4.16
CA THR A 110 -5.23 -11.21 4.50
C THR A 110 -6.21 -10.61 3.49
N THR A 111 -5.75 -9.78 2.55
CA THR A 111 -6.58 -9.21 1.47
C THR A 111 -6.79 -10.25 0.36
N ALA A 112 -7.97 -10.21 -0.27
CA ALA A 112 -8.28 -11.05 -1.44
C ALA A 112 -7.27 -10.77 -2.56
N ARG A 113 -6.79 -11.82 -3.22
CA ARG A 113 -5.73 -11.72 -4.25
C ARG A 113 -6.18 -10.84 -5.44
N ASP A 114 -7.48 -10.80 -5.72
CA ASP A 114 -8.06 -10.08 -6.86
C ASP A 114 -8.07 -8.55 -6.68
N ASP A 115 -7.90 -8.07 -5.44
CA ASP A 115 -7.90 -6.64 -5.12
C ASP A 115 -6.47 -6.04 -5.03
N LEU A 116 -5.43 -6.83 -5.31
CA LEU A 116 -4.04 -6.41 -5.16
C LEU A 116 -3.52 -5.65 -6.39
N ALA A 117 -2.85 -4.52 -6.15
CA ALA A 117 -2.11 -3.84 -7.22
C ALA A 117 -0.93 -4.72 -7.70
N LYS A 118 -0.48 -4.53 -8.96
CA LYS A 118 0.62 -5.34 -9.53
C LYS A 118 1.90 -5.34 -8.67
N SER A 119 2.24 -4.21 -8.05
CA SER A 119 3.40 -4.09 -7.16
C SER A 119 3.20 -4.87 -5.84
N GLU A 120 1.98 -4.88 -5.32
CA GLU A 120 1.62 -5.65 -4.13
C GLU A 120 1.61 -7.16 -4.41
N ALA A 121 1.12 -7.58 -5.57
CA ALA A 121 1.16 -8.98 -5.99
C ALA A 121 2.59 -9.54 -6.11
N ILE A 122 3.52 -8.74 -6.67
CA ILE A 122 4.95 -9.11 -6.73
C ILE A 122 5.53 -9.26 -5.33
N LEU A 123 5.20 -8.34 -4.42
CA LEU A 123 5.65 -8.40 -3.03
C LEU A 123 5.08 -9.62 -2.30
N VAL A 124 3.79 -9.93 -2.49
CA VAL A 124 3.17 -11.14 -1.93
C VAL A 124 3.85 -12.39 -2.46
N ALA A 125 4.10 -12.48 -3.77
CA ALA A 125 4.82 -13.62 -4.35
C ALA A 125 6.22 -13.79 -3.75
N ALA A 126 6.95 -12.68 -3.53
CA ALA A 126 8.25 -12.73 -2.87
C ALA A 126 8.15 -13.21 -1.41
N ILE A 127 7.13 -12.77 -0.66
CA ILE A 127 6.89 -13.23 0.71
C ILE A 127 6.54 -14.72 0.73
N GLU A 128 5.69 -15.18 -0.18
CA GLU A 128 5.26 -16.58 -0.26
C GLU A 128 6.44 -17.52 -0.55
N VAL A 129 7.41 -17.09 -1.38
CA VAL A 129 8.63 -17.87 -1.66
C VAL A 129 9.61 -17.89 -0.48
N ASN A 130 9.81 -16.74 0.18
CA ASN A 130 10.88 -16.60 1.16
C ASN A 130 10.43 -16.88 2.62
N VAL A 131 9.12 -16.89 2.90
CA VAL A 131 8.57 -17.05 4.25
C VAL A 131 7.41 -18.06 4.22
N PRO A 132 7.70 -19.37 4.07
CA PRO A 132 6.67 -20.40 3.94
C PRO A 132 5.74 -20.48 5.17
N GLU A 133 6.23 -20.16 6.36
CA GLU A 133 5.43 -20.11 7.58
C GLU A 133 4.26 -19.13 7.50
N LEU A 134 4.45 -17.98 6.82
CA LEU A 134 3.37 -17.01 6.58
C LEU A 134 2.34 -17.53 5.59
N VAL A 135 2.74 -18.40 4.66
CA VAL A 135 1.80 -19.07 3.74
C VAL A 135 0.92 -20.03 4.53
N VAL A 136 1.52 -20.85 5.41
CA VAL A 136 0.77 -21.76 6.30
C VAL A 136 -0.23 -20.98 7.15
N ALA A 137 0.20 -19.88 7.76
CA ALA A 137 -0.66 -19.01 8.56
C ALA A 137 -1.82 -18.41 7.74
N ARG A 138 -1.53 -17.93 6.52
CA ARG A 138 -2.54 -17.40 5.60
C ARG A 138 -3.57 -18.46 5.23
N THR A 139 -3.12 -19.66 4.88
CA THR A 139 -4.01 -20.79 4.55
C THR A 139 -4.89 -21.14 5.74
N ALA A 140 -4.33 -21.28 6.94
CA ALA A 140 -5.10 -21.55 8.15
C ALA A 140 -6.18 -20.49 8.42
N ILE A 141 -5.87 -19.20 8.28
CA ILE A 141 -6.87 -18.13 8.41
C ILE A 141 -7.95 -18.23 7.32
N GLY A 142 -7.55 -18.52 6.07
CA GLY A 142 -8.47 -18.68 4.94
C GLY A 142 -9.44 -19.84 5.14
N ASP A 143 -8.94 -20.99 5.59
CA ASP A 143 -9.74 -22.17 5.89
C ASP A 143 -10.74 -21.91 7.02
N PHE A 144 -10.31 -21.20 8.08
CA PHE A 144 -11.19 -20.80 9.16
C PHE A 144 -12.33 -19.88 8.68
N GLN A 145 -12.01 -18.86 7.87
CA GLN A 145 -13.01 -17.96 7.29
C GLN A 145 -13.99 -18.71 6.37
N SER A 146 -13.47 -19.63 5.55
CA SER A 146 -14.28 -20.48 4.68
C SER A 146 -15.22 -21.36 5.50
N MET A 147 -14.75 -21.92 6.61
CA MET A 147 -15.55 -22.74 7.53
C MET A 147 -16.72 -21.95 8.14
N ILE A 148 -16.47 -20.71 8.58
CA ILE A 148 -17.52 -19.82 9.09
C ILE A 148 -18.55 -19.50 7.99
N ARG A 149 -18.10 -19.13 6.79
CA ARG A 149 -18.99 -18.76 5.68
C ARG A 149 -19.85 -19.93 5.18
N SER A 150 -19.25 -21.12 5.11
CA SER A 150 -19.91 -22.36 4.68
C SER A 150 -20.68 -23.07 5.79
N LYS A 151 -20.62 -22.57 7.03
CA LYS A 151 -21.25 -23.17 8.22
C LYS A 151 -20.82 -24.62 8.49
N THR A 152 -19.60 -25.00 8.12
CA THR A 152 -19.11 -26.39 8.20
C THR A 152 -18.32 -26.64 9.48
N ALA A 153 -19.00 -26.75 10.64
CA ALA A 153 -18.32 -26.91 11.93
C ALA A 153 -17.55 -28.23 12.11
N ARG A 154 -17.82 -29.26 11.29
CA ARG A 154 -17.13 -30.56 11.38
C ARG A 154 -15.62 -30.47 11.14
N LYS A 155 -15.16 -29.46 10.40
CA LYS A 155 -13.73 -29.24 10.11
C LYS A 155 -13.00 -28.46 11.21
N LEU A 156 -13.69 -28.05 12.28
CA LEU A 156 -13.12 -27.19 13.31
C LEU A 156 -12.01 -27.88 14.11
N ASP A 157 -12.21 -29.14 14.48
CA ASP A 157 -11.26 -29.89 15.28
C ASP A 157 -9.98 -30.21 14.46
N GLU A 158 -10.14 -30.63 13.20
CA GLU A 158 -9.03 -30.82 12.25
C GLU A 158 -8.23 -29.52 12.03
N TRP A 159 -8.95 -28.40 11.91
CA TRP A 159 -8.34 -27.09 11.74
C TRP A 159 -7.57 -26.65 12.99
N LEU A 160 -8.09 -26.90 14.19
CA LEU A 160 -7.43 -26.56 15.45
C LEU A 160 -6.07 -27.26 15.58
N GLU A 161 -6.02 -28.55 15.26
CA GLU A 161 -4.77 -29.32 15.31
C GLU A 161 -3.75 -28.82 14.28
N ALA A 162 -4.17 -28.50 13.06
CA ALA A 162 -3.30 -27.93 12.05
C ALA A 162 -2.80 -26.53 12.42
N ALA A 163 -3.68 -25.69 12.99
CA ALA A 163 -3.38 -24.31 13.33
C ALA A 163 -2.49 -24.18 14.58
N ARG A 164 -2.58 -25.12 15.54
CA ARG A 164 -1.84 -25.11 16.81
C ARG A 164 -0.33 -24.96 16.62
N ASN A 165 0.23 -25.63 15.61
CA ASN A 165 1.66 -25.64 15.32
C ASN A 165 2.11 -24.56 14.32
N SER A 166 1.22 -23.63 13.95
CA SER A 166 1.50 -22.55 13.01
C SER A 166 1.68 -21.20 13.71
N LEU A 167 2.00 -20.15 12.95
CA LEU A 167 2.06 -18.77 13.48
C LEU A 167 0.73 -18.26 14.06
N VAL A 168 -0.39 -18.94 13.81
CA VAL A 168 -1.70 -18.62 14.40
C VAL A 168 -2.07 -19.53 15.57
N GLY A 169 -1.11 -20.24 16.18
CA GLY A 169 -1.35 -21.15 17.30
C GLY A 169 -1.99 -20.47 18.52
N SER A 170 -1.64 -19.21 18.82
CA SER A 170 -2.28 -18.44 19.89
C SER A 170 -3.75 -18.13 19.61
N PHE A 171 -4.10 -17.89 18.34
CA PHE A 171 -5.47 -17.71 17.90
C PHE A 171 -6.24 -19.04 17.99
N ALA A 172 -5.64 -20.15 17.56
CA ALA A 172 -6.22 -21.48 17.71
C ALA A 172 -6.49 -21.81 19.19
N GLY A 173 -5.54 -21.52 20.08
CA GLY A 173 -5.73 -21.71 21.53
C GLY A 173 -6.82 -20.81 22.13
N GLY A 174 -7.09 -19.64 21.55
CA GLY A 174 -8.25 -18.82 21.90
C GLY A 174 -9.57 -19.46 21.45
N VAL A 175 -9.61 -19.94 20.20
CA VAL A 175 -10.77 -20.65 19.65
C VAL A 175 -11.09 -21.92 20.44
N GLU A 176 -10.06 -22.67 20.85
CA GLU A 176 -10.21 -23.89 21.65
C GLU A 176 -10.83 -23.62 23.03
N LYS A 177 -10.45 -22.52 23.70
CA LYS A 177 -11.06 -22.12 24.99
C LYS A 177 -12.55 -21.81 24.86
N ASP A 178 -12.95 -21.25 23.71
CA ASP A 178 -14.33 -20.87 23.41
C ASP A 178 -15.00 -21.83 22.42
N LEU A 179 -14.58 -23.12 22.39
CA LEU A 179 -14.95 -24.08 21.34
C LEU A 179 -16.46 -24.18 21.10
N ASP A 180 -17.25 -24.31 22.16
CA ASP A 180 -18.71 -24.44 22.06
C ASP A 180 -19.35 -23.16 21.52
N ALA A 181 -18.85 -21.99 21.93
CA ALA A 181 -19.33 -20.71 21.44
C ALA A 181 -19.00 -20.53 19.95
N VAL A 182 -17.78 -20.89 19.53
CA VAL A 182 -17.36 -20.80 18.13
C VAL A 182 -18.11 -21.82 17.26
N ARG A 183 -18.28 -23.06 17.72
CA ARG A 183 -19.06 -24.10 17.03
C ARG A 183 -20.51 -23.65 16.85
N ASN A 184 -21.12 -23.07 17.90
CA ASN A 184 -22.46 -22.48 17.81
C ASN A 184 -22.50 -21.29 16.86
N ALA A 185 -21.48 -20.42 16.85
CA ALA A 185 -21.41 -19.30 15.92
C ALA A 185 -21.35 -19.73 14.44
N ILE A 186 -20.76 -20.89 14.15
CA ILE A 186 -20.70 -21.47 12.80
C ILE A 186 -22.06 -22.05 12.38
N ILE A 187 -22.71 -22.84 13.25
CA ILE A 187 -23.91 -23.61 12.89
C ILE A 187 -25.20 -22.78 13.03
N SER A 188 -25.23 -21.86 13.99
CA SER A 188 -26.45 -21.11 14.33
C SER A 188 -26.97 -20.29 13.16
N LYS A 189 -28.29 -20.15 13.11
CA LYS A 189 -28.98 -19.19 12.22
C LYS A 189 -28.98 -17.79 12.81
N TRP A 190 -28.78 -17.67 14.12
CA TRP A 190 -28.81 -16.42 14.87
C TRP A 190 -27.40 -15.87 15.07
N SER A 191 -27.24 -14.57 14.87
CA SER A 191 -26.00 -13.84 15.10
C SER A 191 -26.20 -12.84 16.23
N ASN A 192 -25.25 -12.80 17.17
CA ASN A 192 -25.19 -11.75 18.19
C ASN A 192 -24.79 -10.38 17.63
N GLY A 193 -24.53 -10.26 16.32
CA GLY A 193 -24.09 -9.01 15.69
C GLY A 193 -25.04 -7.83 15.90
N GLN A 194 -26.36 -8.06 15.87
CA GLN A 194 -27.34 -6.99 16.14
C GLN A 194 -27.25 -6.52 17.60
N THR A 195 -27.23 -7.46 18.54
CA THR A 195 -27.11 -7.17 19.98
C THR A 195 -25.81 -6.43 20.29
N GLU A 196 -24.67 -6.92 19.77
CA GLU A 196 -23.37 -6.28 19.92
C GLU A 196 -23.30 -4.89 19.27
N GLY A 197 -23.98 -4.70 18.14
CA GLY A 197 -24.13 -3.40 17.49
C GLY A 197 -24.85 -2.39 18.39
N GLN A 198 -25.97 -2.79 18.99
CA GLN A 198 -26.71 -1.94 19.93
C GLN A 198 -25.90 -1.65 21.20
N ILE A 199 -25.22 -2.66 21.76
CA ILE A 199 -24.32 -2.50 22.91
C ILE A 199 -23.19 -1.52 22.58
N THR A 200 -22.62 -1.60 21.38
CA THR A 200 -21.55 -0.71 20.93
C THR A 200 -22.05 0.73 20.80
N ARG A 201 -23.23 0.94 20.20
CA ARG A 201 -23.89 2.26 20.14
C ARG A 201 -24.15 2.83 21.53
N LEU A 202 -24.66 2.02 22.45
CA LEU A 202 -24.90 2.41 23.83
C LEU A 202 -23.59 2.80 24.54
N LYS A 203 -22.55 1.96 24.44
CA LYS A 203 -21.22 2.24 24.99
C LYS A 203 -20.63 3.53 24.42
N LEU A 204 -20.82 3.80 23.12
CA LEU A 204 -20.36 5.03 22.47
C LEU A 204 -21.04 6.27 23.09
N ILE A 205 -22.37 6.27 23.23
CA ILE A 205 -23.11 7.38 23.83
C ILE A 205 -22.64 7.59 25.28
N LYS A 206 -22.51 6.51 26.06
CA LYS A 206 -22.03 6.59 27.44
C LYS A 206 -20.63 7.20 27.53
N ARG A 207 -19.72 6.85 26.60
CA ARG A 207 -18.36 7.41 26.52
C ARG A 207 -18.37 8.89 26.12
N GLN A 208 -19.18 9.29 25.13
CA GLN A 208 -19.35 10.68 24.73
C GLN A 208 -19.86 11.57 25.88
N MET A 209 -20.61 10.98 26.80
CA MET A 209 -21.16 11.66 27.97
C MET A 209 -20.32 11.46 29.24
N TYR A 210 -19.06 11.03 29.10
CA TYR A 210 -18.12 10.83 30.22
C TYR A 210 -18.68 9.92 31.32
N GLY A 211 -19.46 8.91 30.94
CA GLY A 211 -20.09 7.98 31.89
C GLY A 211 -21.33 8.49 32.60
N ARG A 212 -21.76 9.75 32.36
CA ARG A 212 -22.88 10.41 33.06
C ARG A 212 -24.25 10.13 32.45
N ALA A 213 -24.32 9.32 31.40
CA ALA A 213 -25.58 8.89 30.80
C ALA A 213 -26.24 7.79 31.65
N LYS A 214 -27.18 8.19 32.50
CA LYS A 214 -28.10 7.28 33.21
C LYS A 214 -29.14 6.70 32.24
N LEU A 215 -29.92 5.72 32.69
CA LEU A 215 -30.82 4.92 31.83
C LEU A 215 -31.84 5.78 31.08
N ASP A 216 -32.46 6.74 31.76
CA ASP A 216 -33.35 7.76 31.21
C ASP A 216 -32.72 8.52 30.04
N LEU A 217 -31.48 9.00 30.21
CA LEU A 217 -30.76 9.77 29.21
C LEU A 217 -30.30 8.91 28.02
N LEU A 218 -29.94 7.65 28.29
CA LEU A 218 -29.64 6.67 27.25
C LEU A 218 -30.89 6.36 26.42
N GLN A 219 -32.03 6.15 27.07
CA GLN A 219 -33.30 5.87 26.43
C GLN A 219 -33.72 7.02 25.50
N ALA A 220 -33.67 8.26 26.00
CA ALA A 220 -33.98 9.46 25.22
C ALA A 220 -33.09 9.61 23.96
N ARG A 221 -31.80 9.23 24.03
CA ARG A 221 -30.87 9.32 22.90
C ARG A 221 -30.91 8.15 21.93
N LEU A 222 -31.29 6.95 22.39
CA LEU A 222 -31.31 5.74 21.55
C LEU A 222 -32.64 5.55 20.82
N ILE A 223 -33.74 5.77 21.53
CA ILE A 223 -35.11 5.50 21.06
C ILE A 223 -35.76 6.78 20.52
N GLY A 224 -35.27 7.96 20.93
CA GLY A 224 -35.91 9.24 20.67
C GLY A 224 -36.96 9.54 21.74
N ALA A 225 -37.17 10.82 22.06
CA ALA A 225 -38.33 11.23 22.84
C ALA A 225 -39.58 11.00 21.98
N THR A 226 -40.42 10.05 22.37
CA THR A 226 -41.82 9.99 21.94
C THR A 226 -42.60 11.15 22.52
#